data_AF-A0A353LZP2-F1
#
_entry.id   AF-A0A353LZP2-F1
#
_cell.length_a   1.000
_cell.length_b   1.000
_cell.length_c   1.000
_cell.angle_alpha   90.00
_cell.angle_beta   90.00
_cell.angle_gamma   90.00
#
_symmetry.space_group_name_H-M   'P 1'
#
loop_
_entity.id
_entity.type
_entity.pdbx_description
1 polymer ?
#
loop_
_entity_poly.entity_id
_entity_poly.type
_entity_poly.pdbx_seq_one_letter_code
_entity_poly.pdbx_strand_id
1 'polypeptide(L)' 'NFQSNLDLAYRIKSVCDQMYPDLMRPVQVHKEARYNQHLHPGSLIVEVGSVETTLEEALLAAELFASVLAKVL' A
#
# COMPACT_ATOMS: atom_id res chain seq x y z
N ASN A 1 -2.72 -4.45 17.12
CA ASN A 1 -2.62 -3.66 15.87
C ASN A 1 -2.45 -4.52 14.62
N PHE A 2 -1.67 -5.61 14.62
CA PHE A 2 -1.36 -6.35 13.38
C PHE A 2 -2.61 -6.69 12.53
N GLN A 3 -3.61 -7.37 13.11
CA GLN A 3 -4.82 -7.72 12.36
C GLN A 3 -5.55 -6.49 11.82
N SER A 4 -5.77 -5.47 12.66
CA SER A 4 -6.44 -4.23 12.24
C SER A 4 -5.68 -3.47 11.15
N ASN A 5 -4.35 -3.51 11.18
CA ASN A 5 -3.50 -2.90 10.14
C ASN A 5 -3.55 -3.73 8.85
N LEU A 6 -3.59 -5.06 8.95
CA LEU A 6 -3.79 -5.92 7.79
C LEU A 6 -5.16 -5.66 7.13
N ASP A 7 -6.22 -5.52 7.93
CA ASP A 7 -7.55 -5.17 7.44
C ASP A 7 -7.55 -3.79 6.75
N LEU A 8 -6.85 -2.80 7.32
CA LEU A 8 -6.64 -1.49 6.70
C LEU A 8 -5.90 -1.62 5.35
N ALA A 9 -4.85 -2.44 5.27
CA ALA A 9 -4.12 -2.67 4.03
C ALA A 9 -5.02 -3.26 2.93
N TYR A 10 -5.86 -4.24 3.27
CA TYR A 10 -6.83 -4.79 2.33
C TYR A 10 -7.90 -3.79 1.91
N ARG A 11 -8.36 -2.92 2.83
CA ARG A 11 -9.29 -1.84 2.49
C ARG A 11 -8.66 -0.84 1.51
N ILE A 12 -7.43 -0.41 1.76
CA ILE A 12 -6.66 0.45 0.85
C ILE A 12 -6.52 -0.22 -0.52
N LYS A 13 -6.10 -1.49 -0.56
CA LYS A 13 -5.94 -2.25 -1.80
C LYS A 13 -7.24 -2.33 -2.59
N SER A 14 -8.36 -2.63 -1.93
CA SER A 14 -9.67 -2.73 -2.58
C SER A 14 -10.11 -1.41 -3.22
N VAL A 15 -9.90 -0.28 -2.54
CA VAL A 15 -10.21 1.04 -3.10
C VAL A 15 -9.24 1.41 -4.23
N CYS A 16 -7.95 1.06 -4.09
CA CYS A 16 -6.95 1.23 -5.13
C CYS A 16 -7.37 0.51 -6.42
N ASP A 17 -7.77 -0.76 -6.33
CA ASP A 17 -8.19 -1.56 -7.49
C ASP A 17 -9.44 -1.02 -8.18
N GLN A 18 -10.35 -0.39 -7.43
CA GLN A 18 -11.53 0.26 -7.99
C GLN A 18 -11.19 1.56 -8.72
N MET A 19 -10.23 2.33 -8.21
CA MET A 19 -9.86 3.64 -8.78
C MET A 19 -8.85 3.51 -9.92
N TYR A 20 -7.85 2.65 -9.73
CA TYR A 20 -6.70 2.47 -10.60
C TYR A 20 -6.38 0.97 -10.71
N PRO A 21 -7.10 0.23 -11.57
CA PRO A 21 -6.81 -1.17 -11.83
C PRO A 21 -5.33 -1.40 -12.16
N ASP A 22 -4.76 -2.47 -11.61
CA ASP A 22 -3.37 -2.90 -11.80
C ASP A 22 -2.27 -1.96 -11.27
N LEU A 23 -2.61 -0.85 -10.62
CA LEU A 23 -1.63 0.08 -10.04
C LEU A 23 -0.79 -0.56 -8.93
N MET A 24 -1.41 -1.40 -8.09
CA MET A 24 -0.78 -1.96 -6.89
C MET A 24 -0.80 -3.50 -6.92
N ARG A 25 0.36 -4.09 -6.59
CA ARG A 25 0.50 -5.55 -6.40
C ARG A 25 -0.31 -6.05 -5.18
N PRO A 26 -0.63 -7.35 -5.09
CA PRO A 26 -1.30 -7.91 -3.92
C PRO A 26 -0.57 -7.62 -2.61
N VAL A 27 -1.33 -7.45 -1.51
CA VAL A 27 -0.79 -7.26 -0.15
C VAL A 27 0.09 -8.47 0.23
N GLN A 28 1.31 -8.20 0.67
CA GLN A 28 2.27 -9.23 1.05
C GLN A 28 2.42 -9.33 2.57
N VAL A 29 2.43 -10.57 3.09
CA VAL A 29 2.68 -10.86 4.50
C VAL A 29 3.80 -11.89 4.59
N HIS A 30 4.98 -11.44 5.02
CA HIS A 30 6.14 -12.30 5.24
C HIS A 30 6.12 -12.85 6.67
N LYS A 31 5.92 -14.17 6.81
CA LYS A 31 5.83 -14.83 8.13
C LYS A 31 7.16 -14.88 8.87
N GLU A 32 8.26 -14.95 8.13
CA GLU A 32 9.63 -15.05 8.67
C GLU A 32 10.30 -13.68 8.91
N ALA A 33 9.59 -12.58 8.66
CA ALA A 33 10.13 -11.23 8.81
C ALA A 33 9.24 -10.36 9.71
N ARG A 34 9.85 -9.44 10.45
CA ARG A 34 9.14 -8.45 11.26
C ARG A 34 9.47 -7.05 10.79
N TYR A 35 8.46 -6.37 10.28
CA TYR A 35 8.56 -5.01 9.75
C TYR A 35 7.69 -4.02 10.56
N ASN A 36 7.47 -4.32 11.83
CA ASN A 36 6.85 -3.39 12.79
C ASN A 36 5.35 -3.04 12.58
N GLN A 37 4.63 -3.75 11.71
CA GLN A 37 3.18 -3.53 11.48
C GLN A 37 2.30 -3.84 12.71
N HIS A 38 2.87 -4.36 13.79
CA HIS A 38 2.16 -4.59 15.05
C HIS A 38 2.35 -3.46 16.06
N LEU A 39 3.32 -2.55 15.85
CA LEU A 39 3.74 -1.57 16.86
C LEU A 39 2.73 -0.45 17.09
N HIS A 40 2.09 0.07 16.04
CA HIS A 40 1.14 1.19 16.15
C HIS A 40 -0.07 1.00 15.21
N PRO A 41 -1.26 1.52 15.54
CA PRO A 41 -2.38 1.60 14.59
C PRO A 41 -1.99 2.29 13.29
N GLY A 42 -2.35 1.72 12.14
CA GLY A 42 -2.01 2.25 10.82
C GLY A 42 -0.56 2.03 10.37
N SER A 43 0.28 1.29 11.13
CA SER A 43 1.63 0.95 10.67
C SER A 43 1.60 0.01 9.46
N LEU A 44 1.92 0.56 8.29
CA LEU A 44 1.99 -0.12 7.00
C LEU A 44 3.29 0.24 6.28
N ILE A 45 3.74 -0.64 5.40
CA ILE A 45 4.83 -0.37 4.45
C ILE A 45 4.22 -0.28 3.06
N VAL A 46 4.61 0.75 2.32
CA VAL A 46 4.23 0.95 0.94
C VAL A 46 5.52 1.12 0.15
N GLU A 47 5.69 0.28 -0.87
CA GLU A 47 6.82 0.34 -1.78
C GLU A 47 6.34 0.93 -3.10
N VAL A 48 7.06 1.92 -3.62
CA VAL A 48 6.72 2.64 -4.85
C VAL A 48 7.92 2.63 -5.77
N GLY A 49 7.70 2.18 -7.01
CA GLY A 49 8.75 2.03 -8.02
C GLY A 49 9.62 0.79 -7.83
N SER A 50 10.54 0.59 -8.77
CA SER A 50 11.55 -0.46 -8.79
C SER A 50 12.70 -0.06 -9.72
N VAL A 51 13.71 -0.92 -9.88
CA VAL A 51 14.78 -0.75 -10.88
C VAL A 51 14.28 -0.80 -12.33
N GLU A 52 13.06 -1.27 -12.55
CA GLU A 52 12.44 -1.42 -13.87
C GLU A 52 11.53 -0.22 -14.24
N THR A 53 11.32 0.73 -13.33
CA THR A 53 10.44 1.90 -13.54
C THR A 53 11.23 3.20 -13.52
N THR A 54 10.78 4.21 -14.26
CA THR A 54 11.37 5.55 -14.20
C THR A 54 10.94 6.30 -12.93
N LEU A 55 11.62 7.42 -12.63
CA LEU A 55 11.23 8.29 -11.53
C LEU A 55 9.84 8.89 -11.75
N GLU A 56 9.53 9.29 -12.97
CA GLU A 56 8.25 9.89 -13.35
C GLU A 56 7.09 8.91 -13.12
N GLU A 57 7.27 7.63 -13.48
CA GLU A 57 6.29 6.58 -13.22
C GLU A 57 6.05 6.38 -11.71
N ALA A 58 7.14 6.37 -10.91
CA ALA A 58 7.04 6.23 -9.47
C ALA A 58 6.34 7.43 -8.81
N LEU A 59 6.63 8.65 -9.26
CA LEU A 59 5.98 9.87 -8.78
C LEU A 59 4.49 9.88 -9.13
N LEU A 60 4.14 9.53 -10.37
CA LEU A 60 2.74 9.40 -10.77
C LEU A 60 2.01 8.35 -9.94
N ALA A 61 2.61 7.17 -9.72
CA ALA A 61 2.03 6.13 -8.89
C ALA A 61 1.81 6.61 -7.43
N ALA A 62 2.73 7.40 -6.88
CA ALA A 62 2.58 7.98 -5.55
C ALA A 62 1.42 8.99 -5.47
N GLU A 63 1.23 9.83 -6.49
CA GLU A 63 0.11 10.79 -6.56
C GLU A 63 -1.25 10.09 -6.67
N LEU A 64 -1.34 9.06 -7.52
CA LEU A 64 -2.55 8.23 -7.63
C LEU A 64 -2.83 7.51 -6.30
N PHE A 65 -1.80 6.93 -5.68
CA PHE A 65 -1.94 6.28 -4.39
C PHE A 65 -2.36 7.25 -3.28
N ALA A 66 -1.86 8.50 -3.28
CA ALA A 66 -2.30 9.52 -2.32
C ALA A 66 -3.80 9.82 -2.46
N SER A 67 -4.33 9.82 -3.69
CA SER A 67 -5.76 9.99 -3.94
C SER A 67 -6.59 8.82 -3.41
N VAL A 68 -6.07 7.60 -3.45
CA VAL A 68 -6.68 6.42 -2.82
C VAL A 68 -6.72 6.59 -1.30
N LEU A 69 -5.60 6.98 -0.68
CA LEU A 69 -5.53 7.18 0.77
C LEU A 69 -6.53 8.24 1.24
N ALA A 70 -6.64 9.36 0.53
CA ALA A 70 -7.60 10.43 0.84
C ALA A 70 -9.08 9.98 0.77
N LYS A 71 -9.38 8.88 0.07
CA LYS A 71 -10.71 8.28 0.01
C LYS A 71 -10.95 7.24 1.11
N VAL A 72 -9.90 6.58 1.60
CA VAL A 72 -10.00 5.50 2.60
C VAL A 72 -9.98 6.05 4.03
N LEU A 73 -9.13 7.05 4.29
CA LEU A 73 -8.89 7.65 5.60
C LEU A 73 -9.82 8.84 5.84
#